data_AF-A0A7V6WLG1-F1
#
_entry.id   AF-A0A7V6WLG1-F1
#
_cell.length_a   1.000
_cell.length_b   1.000
_cell.length_c   1.000
_cell.angle_alpha   90.00
_cell.angle_beta   90.00
_cell.angle_gamma   90.00
#
_symmetry.space_group_name_H-M   'P 1'
#
loop_
_entity.id
_entity.type
_entity.pdbx_description
1 polymer ?
#
loop_
_entity_poly.entity_id
_entity_poly.type
_entity_poly.pdbx_seq_one_letter_code
_entity_poly.pdbx_strand_id
1 'polypeptide(L)'
;MSVQRTYEEINEKIKSGRAVVLTAEEVLDMVEQKGIAGAAASVDVVTTGTFGPMCSSGVFLNFGHPKPRIKINEVYLNGVPAYAGVAAVDAYLGATALPAADPANRNYPGEFTYGGGHVIEDLVAGKEIKLEASAYGTDCYPLKKIKTVFRLPEINEATLFNPR
;
A
#
# COMPACT_ATOMS: atom_id res chain seq x y z
N MET A 1 -19.13 -35.85 -3.38
CA MET A 1 -19.73 -35.07 -4.48
C MET A 1 -19.25 -33.64 -4.34
N SER A 2 -18.67 -33.04 -5.38
CA SER A 2 -18.31 -31.63 -5.37
C SER A 2 -19.59 -30.80 -5.39
N VAL A 3 -19.73 -29.88 -4.43
CA VAL A 3 -20.80 -28.88 -4.46
C VAL A 3 -20.46 -27.92 -5.59
N GLN A 4 -21.19 -27.97 -6.70
CA GLN A 4 -21.07 -26.99 -7.77
C GLN A 4 -22.00 -25.81 -7.46
N ARG A 5 -21.45 -24.60 -7.45
CA ARG A 5 -22.21 -23.35 -7.42
C ARG A 5 -22.01 -22.62 -8.74
N THR A 6 -23.03 -21.89 -9.17
CA THR A 6 -22.95 -21.02 -10.34
C THR A 6 -22.46 -19.63 -9.94
N TYR A 7 -21.89 -18.89 -10.91
CA TYR A 7 -21.48 -17.51 -10.66
C TYR A 7 -22.68 -16.61 -10.36
N GLU A 8 -23.84 -16.88 -10.96
CA GLU A 8 -25.09 -16.16 -10.74
C GLU A 8 -25.53 -16.27 -9.28
N GLU A 9 -25.56 -17.48 -8.72
CA GLU A 9 -25.91 -17.72 -7.31
C GLU A 9 -24.95 -17.00 -6.34
N ILE A 10 -23.64 -17.07 -6.60
CA ILE A 10 -22.62 -16.38 -5.78
C ILE A 10 -22.84 -14.87 -5.84
N ASN A 11 -23.07 -14.31 -7.03
CA ASN A 11 -23.30 -12.88 -7.22
C ASN A 11 -24.59 -12.39 -6.54
N GLU A 12 -25.66 -13.18 -6.54
CA GLU A 12 -26.88 -12.86 -5.79
C GLU A 12 -26.64 -12.85 -4.28
N LYS A 13 -25.88 -13.81 -3.76
CA LYS A 13 -25.50 -13.84 -2.34
C LYS A 13 -24.66 -12.62 -1.95
N ILE A 14 -23.70 -12.22 -2.79
CA ILE A 14 -22.88 -11.02 -2.58
C ILE A 14 -23.77 -9.78 -2.54
N LYS A 15 -24.64 -9.59 -3.55
CA LYS A 15 -25.56 -8.44 -3.61
C LYS A 15 -26.54 -8.38 -2.44
N SER A 16 -26.96 -9.54 -1.93
CA SER A 16 -27.88 -9.64 -0.78
C SER A 16 -27.17 -9.67 0.58
N GLY A 17 -25.84 -9.53 0.63
CA GLY A 17 -25.07 -9.54 1.88
C GLY A 17 -25.07 -10.88 2.62
N ARG A 18 -25.39 -11.98 1.93
CA ARG A 18 -25.48 -13.34 2.50
C ARG A 18 -24.32 -14.26 2.11
N ALA A 19 -23.38 -13.76 1.31
CA ALA A 19 -22.23 -14.54 0.90
C ALA A 19 -21.29 -14.80 2.09
N VAL A 20 -20.88 -16.05 2.26
CA VAL A 20 -19.81 -16.42 3.19
C VAL A 20 -18.48 -16.22 2.46
N VAL A 21 -17.77 -15.16 2.84
CA VAL A 21 -16.46 -14.79 2.28
C VAL A 21 -15.40 -15.06 3.32
N LEU A 22 -14.40 -15.87 2.99
CA LEU A 22 -13.25 -16.19 3.85
C LEU A 22 -11.95 -15.84 3.16
N THR A 23 -10.91 -15.55 3.92
CA THR A 23 -9.54 -15.48 3.42
C THR A 23 -8.95 -16.89 3.18
N ALA A 24 -7.82 -16.92 2.47
CA ALA A 24 -7.04 -18.13 2.27
C ALA A 24 -6.56 -18.78 3.57
N GLU A 25 -6.40 -18.02 4.66
CA GLU A 25 -6.02 -18.57 5.97
C GLU A 25 -7.25 -19.10 6.71
N GLU A 26 -8.34 -18.33 6.74
CA GLU A 26 -9.59 -18.73 7.42
C GLU A 26 -10.23 -20.00 6.83
N VAL A 27 -10.04 -20.25 5.52
CA VAL A 27 -10.57 -21.46 4.91
C VAL A 27 -9.81 -22.72 5.38
N LEU A 28 -8.53 -22.61 5.76
CA LEU A 28 -7.76 -23.75 6.27
C LEU A 28 -8.33 -24.25 7.59
N ASP A 29 -8.62 -23.34 8.52
CA ASP A 29 -9.28 -23.67 9.80
C ASP A 29 -10.61 -24.39 9.59
N MET A 30 -11.40 -23.95 8.60
CA MET A 30 -12.68 -24.59 8.28
C MET A 30 -12.50 -25.99 7.69
N VAL A 31 -11.47 -26.19 6.86
CA VAL A 31 -11.14 -27.50 6.30
C VAL A 31 -10.70 -28.47 7.39
N GLU A 32 -9.94 -28.02 8.38
CA GLU A 32 -9.55 -28.86 9.53
C GLU A 32 -10.77 -29.30 10.35
N GLN A 33 -11.75 -28.41 10.56
CA GLN A 33 -12.94 -28.72 11.36
C GLN A 33 -13.99 -29.56 10.62
N LYS A 34 -14.21 -29.30 9.32
CA LYS A 34 -15.36 -29.84 8.56
C LYS A 34 -14.96 -30.73 7.38
N GLY A 35 -13.66 -30.86 7.11
CA GLY A 35 -13.14 -31.47 5.90
C GLY A 35 -13.40 -30.63 4.64
N ILE A 36 -12.72 -30.97 3.56
CA ILE A 36 -12.76 -30.24 2.28
C ILE A 36 -14.20 -30.11 1.74
N ALA A 37 -14.99 -31.19 1.78
CA ALA A 37 -16.35 -31.17 1.27
C ALA A 37 -17.28 -30.28 2.10
N GLY A 38 -17.12 -30.25 3.43
CA GLY A 38 -17.91 -29.41 4.33
C GLY A 38 -17.54 -27.94 4.22
N ALA A 39 -16.24 -27.63 4.10
CA ALA A 39 -15.76 -26.28 3.83
C ALA A 39 -16.27 -25.76 2.48
N ALA A 40 -16.14 -26.54 1.41
CA ALA A 40 -16.66 -26.18 0.09
C ALA A 40 -18.18 -25.95 0.10
N ALA A 41 -18.95 -26.73 0.87
CA ALA A 41 -20.40 -26.54 1.02
C ALA A 41 -20.80 -25.28 1.82
N SER A 42 -19.88 -24.72 2.61
CA SER A 42 -20.16 -23.59 3.52
C SER A 42 -19.66 -22.25 2.98
N VAL A 43 -18.59 -22.24 2.18
CA VAL A 43 -17.94 -21.02 1.68
C VAL A 43 -18.41 -20.67 0.28
N ASP A 44 -18.73 -19.39 0.04
CA ASP A 44 -19.13 -18.89 -1.27
C ASP A 44 -17.95 -18.26 -2.03
N VAL A 45 -17.06 -17.54 -1.33
CA VAL A 45 -15.87 -16.89 -1.92
C VAL A 45 -14.67 -17.10 -0.99
N VAL A 46 -13.54 -17.52 -1.57
CA VAL A 46 -12.24 -17.48 -0.89
C VAL A 46 -11.44 -16.34 -1.49
N THR A 47 -11.07 -15.35 -0.67
CA THR A 47 -10.18 -14.28 -1.07
C THR A 47 -8.75 -14.72 -0.86
N THR A 48 -7.97 -14.67 -1.94
CA THR A 48 -6.53 -14.89 -1.90
C THR A 48 -5.85 -13.57 -2.24
N GLY A 49 -4.68 -13.35 -1.66
CA GLY A 49 -3.86 -12.19 -1.94
C GLY A 49 -2.41 -12.54 -1.72
N THR A 50 -1.55 -12.12 -2.63
CA THR A 50 -0.10 -12.16 -2.46
C THR A 50 0.40 -10.73 -2.45
N PHE A 51 1.18 -10.39 -1.41
CA PHE A 51 1.96 -9.17 -1.44
C PHE A 51 3.22 -9.43 -2.27
N GLY A 52 3.36 -8.69 -3.36
CA GLY A 52 4.58 -8.66 -4.15
C GLY A 52 4.76 -7.26 -4.71
N PRO A 53 5.90 -6.58 -4.48
CA PRO A 53 6.18 -5.30 -5.12
C PRO A 53 6.27 -5.53 -6.62
N MET A 54 5.18 -5.28 -7.34
CA MET A 54 5.17 -5.39 -8.80
C MET A 54 6.07 -4.29 -9.36
N CYS A 55 7.07 -4.69 -10.16
CA CYS A 55 7.84 -3.72 -10.92
C CYS A 55 6.87 -2.93 -11.82
N SER A 56 7.08 -1.61 -11.89
CA SER A 56 6.17 -0.64 -12.52
C SER A 56 4.95 -0.19 -11.72
N SER A 57 4.75 -0.61 -10.47
CA SER A 57 3.75 0.04 -9.60
C SER A 57 4.32 1.21 -8.79
N GLY A 58 3.49 2.18 -8.45
CA GLY A 58 3.81 3.27 -7.51
C GLY A 58 2.57 3.99 -7.00
N VAL A 59 2.76 4.96 -6.12
CA VAL A 59 1.67 5.76 -5.55
C VAL A 59 1.98 7.25 -5.68
N PHE A 60 1.01 8.02 -6.17
CA PHE A 60 0.99 9.48 -6.04
C PHE A 60 0.34 9.86 -4.72
N LEU A 61 0.99 10.75 -3.97
CA LEU A 61 0.52 11.22 -2.66
C LEU A 61 0.45 12.75 -2.68
N ASN A 62 -0.66 13.30 -2.19
CA ASN A 62 -0.78 14.72 -1.88
C ASN A 62 -0.91 14.89 -0.36
N PHE A 63 0.13 15.42 0.29
CA PHE A 63 0.17 15.52 1.75
C PHE A 63 -0.66 16.67 2.33
N GLY A 64 -1.11 17.60 1.49
CA GLY A 64 -1.64 18.88 1.95
C GLY A 64 -0.56 19.82 2.48
N HIS A 65 -0.91 21.10 2.59
CA HIS A 65 0.04 22.10 3.08
C HIS A 65 0.05 22.19 4.61
N PRO A 66 1.24 22.20 5.23
CA PRO A 66 1.39 22.66 6.60
C PRO A 66 1.19 24.18 6.67
N LYS A 67 1.14 24.69 7.91
CA LYS A 67 1.23 26.13 8.19
C LYS A 67 2.53 26.39 8.98
N PRO A 68 3.49 27.14 8.44
CA PRO A 68 3.49 27.80 7.12
C PRO A 68 3.66 26.82 5.94
N ARG A 69 3.31 27.26 4.72
CA ARG A 69 3.31 26.42 3.50
C ARG A 69 4.73 26.01 3.07
N ILE A 70 4.84 24.86 2.42
CA ILE A 70 6.08 24.28 1.87
C ILE A 70 5.92 23.94 0.39
N LYS A 71 7.01 24.06 -0.37
CA LYS A 71 7.15 23.51 -1.73
C LYS A 71 8.25 22.46 -1.71
N ILE A 72 7.85 21.20 -1.55
CA ILE A 72 8.73 20.05 -1.35
C ILE A 72 9.66 19.89 -2.55
N ASN A 73 10.95 19.78 -2.26
CA ASN A 73 12.02 19.55 -3.24
C ASN A 73 12.64 18.15 -3.09
N GLU A 74 12.77 17.65 -1.87
CA GLU A 74 13.16 16.27 -1.59
C GLU A 74 12.22 15.70 -0.53
N VAL A 75 11.90 14.42 -0.63
CA VAL A 75 10.97 13.75 0.27
C VAL A 75 11.36 12.29 0.48
N TYR A 76 11.23 11.86 1.73
CA TYR A 76 11.48 10.51 2.19
C TYR A 76 10.30 10.03 3.03
N LEU A 77 9.88 8.79 2.76
CA LEU A 77 8.79 8.10 3.44
C LEU A 77 9.40 6.87 4.12
N ASN A 78 9.43 6.83 5.45
CA ASN A 78 10.17 5.82 6.22
C ASN A 78 11.64 5.65 5.75
N GLY A 79 12.28 6.75 5.31
CA GLY A 79 13.65 6.73 4.78
C GLY A 79 13.78 6.24 3.33
N VAL A 80 12.68 5.85 2.69
CA VAL A 80 12.64 5.53 1.24
C VAL A 80 12.43 6.82 0.45
N PRO A 81 13.27 7.14 -0.55
CA PRO A 81 13.09 8.33 -1.36
C PRO A 81 11.83 8.23 -2.23
N ALA A 82 11.08 9.32 -2.29
CA ALA A 82 9.99 9.51 -3.25
C ALA A 82 10.29 10.71 -4.14
N TYR A 83 9.80 10.67 -5.38
CA TYR A 83 10.01 11.72 -6.36
C TYR A 83 9.12 12.92 -6.05
N ALA A 84 9.74 14.04 -5.68
CA ALA A 84 9.09 15.35 -5.61
C ALA A 84 9.07 16.03 -7.00
N GLY A 85 8.55 17.25 -7.09
CA GLY A 85 8.57 18.03 -8.34
C GLY A 85 7.37 17.79 -9.25
N VAL A 86 6.37 17.03 -8.80
CA VAL A 86 5.05 16.92 -9.44
C VAL A 86 4.25 18.21 -9.21
N ALA A 87 4.18 18.67 -7.95
CA ALA A 87 3.60 19.92 -7.52
C ALA A 87 4.20 20.33 -6.16
N ALA A 88 3.50 21.14 -5.35
CA ALA A 88 4.10 21.73 -4.15
C ALA A 88 4.20 20.77 -2.95
N VAL A 89 3.25 19.85 -2.78
CA VAL A 89 3.17 18.92 -1.63
C VAL A 89 2.88 17.50 -2.11
N ASP A 90 3.36 17.20 -3.31
CA ASP A 90 3.03 16.00 -4.04
C ASP A 90 4.29 15.17 -4.23
N ALA A 91 4.15 13.86 -4.08
CA ALA A 91 5.24 12.91 -4.25
C ALA A 91 4.78 11.66 -5.00
N TYR A 92 5.66 11.11 -5.83
CA TYR A 92 5.49 9.79 -6.42
C TYR A 92 6.48 8.79 -5.81
N LEU A 93 5.96 7.76 -5.15
CA LEU A 93 6.76 6.68 -4.59
C LEU A 93 6.65 5.43 -5.48
N GLY A 94 7.76 5.00 -6.07
CA GLY A 94 7.81 3.74 -6.82
C GLY A 94 7.94 2.54 -5.88
N ALA A 95 7.26 1.44 -6.20
CA ALA A 95 7.30 0.21 -5.40
C ALA A 95 8.71 -0.42 -5.30
N THR A 96 9.59 -0.11 -6.26
CA THR A 96 10.97 -0.60 -6.31
C THR A 96 12.00 0.36 -5.71
N ALA A 97 11.55 1.48 -5.11
CA ALA A 97 12.46 2.43 -4.48
C ALA A 97 13.15 1.79 -3.26
N LEU A 98 14.45 2.02 -3.12
CA LEU A 98 15.24 1.52 -2.00
C LEU A 98 15.67 2.67 -1.09
N PRO A 99 15.74 2.46 0.23
CA PRO A 99 16.38 3.41 1.13
C PRO A 99 17.80 3.73 0.68
N ALA A 100 18.26 4.97 0.87
CA ALA A 100 19.61 5.37 0.47
C ALA A 100 20.72 4.57 1.17
N ALA A 101 20.43 4.00 2.34
CA ALA A 101 21.36 3.19 3.13
C ALA A 101 21.31 1.69 2.79
N ASP A 102 20.41 1.25 1.90
CA ASP A 102 20.29 -0.15 1.52
C ASP A 102 21.59 -0.64 0.84
N PRO A 103 22.19 -1.77 1.27
CA PRO A 103 23.42 -2.28 0.69
C PRO A 103 23.21 -2.87 -0.72
N ALA A 104 21.96 -2.99 -1.17
CA ALA A 104 21.55 -3.67 -2.39
C ALA A 104 22.26 -5.03 -2.52
N ASN A 105 22.85 -5.29 -3.68
CA ASN A 105 23.61 -6.52 -3.94
C ASN A 105 25.11 -6.40 -3.63
N ARG A 106 25.55 -5.48 -2.75
CA ARG A 106 26.96 -5.44 -2.33
C ARG A 106 27.42 -6.75 -1.69
N ASN A 107 26.54 -7.38 -0.90
CA ASN A 107 26.68 -8.75 -0.42
C ASN A 107 25.55 -9.56 -1.03
N TYR A 108 25.86 -10.46 -1.96
CA TYR A 108 24.84 -11.20 -2.71
C TYR A 108 24.45 -12.51 -2.00
N PRO A 109 23.14 -12.86 -1.94
CA PRO A 109 22.00 -12.06 -2.41
C PRO A 109 21.66 -10.91 -1.44
N GLY A 110 21.27 -9.75 -1.99
CA GLY A 110 20.79 -8.63 -1.19
C GLY A 110 19.51 -8.99 -0.43
N GLU A 111 19.37 -8.48 0.80
CA GLU A 111 18.24 -8.81 1.68
C GLU A 111 16.97 -8.02 1.35
N PHE A 112 17.10 -6.79 0.83
CA PHE A 112 16.00 -5.90 0.44
C PHE A 112 14.86 -5.82 1.48
N THR A 113 15.24 -5.66 2.76
CA THR A 113 14.33 -5.79 3.91
C THR A 113 13.23 -4.72 3.96
N TYR A 114 13.43 -3.57 3.31
CA TYR A 114 12.45 -2.51 3.27
C TYR A 114 12.63 -1.61 2.05
N GLY A 115 11.51 -1.07 1.52
CA GLY A 115 11.52 -0.32 0.27
C GLY A 115 10.15 0.26 -0.07
N GLY A 116 10.00 0.78 -1.28
CA GLY A 116 8.79 1.50 -1.68
C GLY A 116 7.52 0.65 -1.62
N GLY A 117 7.59 -0.63 -2.00
CA GLY A 117 6.47 -1.55 -1.88
C GLY A 117 6.02 -1.74 -0.43
N HIS A 118 6.98 -1.84 0.50
CA HIS A 118 6.70 -1.97 1.94
C HIS A 118 6.08 -0.68 2.51
N VAL A 119 6.50 0.50 2.05
CA VAL A 119 5.84 1.76 2.43
C VAL A 119 4.40 1.83 1.92
N ILE A 120 4.14 1.36 0.70
CA ILE A 120 2.79 1.29 0.13
C ILE A 120 1.92 0.31 0.93
N GLU A 121 2.46 -0.85 1.30
CA GLU A 121 1.80 -1.82 2.19
C GLU A 121 1.45 -1.18 3.53
N ASP A 122 2.42 -0.54 4.19
CA ASP A 122 2.24 0.10 5.49
C ASP A 122 1.17 1.20 5.44
N LEU A 123 1.12 1.98 4.35
CA LEU A 123 0.07 2.98 4.10
C LEU A 123 -1.32 2.33 4.06
N VAL A 124 -1.50 1.27 3.28
CA VAL A 124 -2.79 0.58 3.12
C VAL A 124 -3.18 -0.16 4.40
N ALA A 125 -2.20 -0.66 5.16
CA ALA A 125 -2.40 -1.26 6.47
C ALA A 125 -2.74 -0.24 7.58
N GLY A 126 -2.79 1.06 7.25
CA GLY A 126 -3.13 2.13 8.20
C GLY A 126 -2.04 2.43 9.22
N LYS A 127 -0.80 2.01 8.97
CA LYS A 127 0.35 2.32 9.83
C LYS A 127 0.80 3.76 9.66
N GLU A 128 1.54 4.25 10.64
CA GLU A 128 2.15 5.57 10.58
C GLU A 128 3.38 5.56 9.67
N ILE A 129 3.43 6.52 8.76
CA ILE A 129 4.56 6.75 7.87
C ILE A 129 5.28 8.03 8.30
N LYS A 130 6.58 7.91 8.51
CA LYS A 130 7.47 9.03 8.77
C LYS A 130 7.73 9.79 7.48
N LEU A 131 7.28 11.04 7.43
CA LEU A 131 7.55 12.00 6.37
C LEU A 131 8.73 12.88 6.74
N GLU A 132 9.78 12.87 5.93
CA GLU A 132 10.88 13.84 5.98
C GLU A 132 10.97 14.55 4.64
N ALA A 133 10.74 15.85 4.62
CA ALA A 133 10.83 16.64 3.39
C ALA A 133 11.63 17.93 3.57
N SER A 134 12.36 18.31 2.52
CA SER A 134 13.19 19.51 2.43
C SER A 134 12.72 20.40 1.27
N ALA A 135 12.94 21.70 1.40
CA ALA A 135 12.58 22.71 0.42
C ALA A 135 13.57 23.90 0.49
N TYR A 136 13.79 24.57 -0.64
CA TYR A 136 14.65 25.77 -0.71
C TYR A 136 14.00 27.01 -0.06
N GLY A 137 12.67 27.01 0.06
CA GLY A 137 11.88 28.11 0.62
C GLY A 137 11.70 29.27 -0.37
N THR A 138 10.50 29.84 -0.41
CA THR A 138 10.16 31.06 -1.18
C THR A 138 9.22 31.94 -0.37
N ASP A 139 8.91 33.14 -0.86
CA ASP A 139 7.93 34.02 -0.21
C ASP A 139 6.54 33.37 -0.09
N CYS A 140 6.11 32.62 -1.12
CA CYS A 140 4.84 31.90 -1.12
C CYS A 140 4.88 30.58 -0.32
N TYR A 141 6.06 30.00 -0.14
CA TYR A 141 6.30 28.71 0.50
C TYR A 141 7.51 28.78 1.45
N PRO A 142 7.39 29.47 2.60
CA PRO A 142 8.56 29.82 3.40
C PRO A 142 9.12 28.66 4.23
N LEU A 143 8.36 27.58 4.44
CA LEU A 143 8.84 26.43 5.20
C LEU A 143 9.91 25.67 4.39
N LYS A 144 11.06 25.40 5.02
CA LYS A 144 12.22 24.74 4.38
C LYS A 144 12.40 23.27 4.74
N LYS A 145 11.80 22.82 5.84
CA LYS A 145 11.93 21.44 6.32
C LYS A 145 10.69 21.05 7.10
N ILE A 146 10.27 19.80 6.92
CA ILE A 146 9.23 19.18 7.73
C ILE A 146 9.67 17.76 8.09
N LYS A 147 9.38 17.37 9.33
CA LYS A 147 9.55 16.01 9.83
C LYS A 147 8.35 15.69 10.69
N THR A 148 7.53 14.76 10.25
CA THR A 148 6.28 14.37 10.92
C THR A 148 5.98 12.90 10.65
N VAL A 149 4.94 12.40 11.27
CA VAL A 149 4.27 11.15 10.88
C VAL A 149 2.89 11.47 10.32
N PHE A 150 2.35 10.58 9.49
CA PHE A 150 0.97 10.63 9.01
C PHE A 150 0.47 9.22 8.72
N ARG A 151 -0.85 9.06 8.66
CA ARG A 151 -1.56 7.88 8.16
C ARG A 151 -2.33 8.25 6.90
N LEU A 152 -2.67 7.23 6.11
CA LEU A 152 -3.40 7.40 4.84
C LEU A 152 -4.66 8.28 4.91
N PRO A 153 -5.55 8.22 5.94
CA PRO A 153 -6.74 9.08 5.99
C PRO A 153 -6.46 10.54 6.34
N GLU A 154 -5.23 10.90 6.71
CA GLU A 154 -4.84 12.27 7.11
C GLU A 154 -4.31 13.11 5.95
N ILE A 155 -4.06 12.50 4.79
CA ILE A 155 -3.58 13.18 3.58
C ILE A 155 -4.73 13.41 2.61
N ASN A 156 -4.57 14.37 1.70
CA ASN A 156 -5.65 14.78 0.80
C ASN A 156 -5.98 13.68 -0.22
N GLU A 157 -4.94 13.13 -0.85
CA GLU A 157 -5.10 12.17 -1.95
C GLU A 157 -3.98 11.14 -1.94
N ALA A 158 -4.34 9.90 -2.31
CA ALA A 158 -3.42 8.82 -2.57
C ALA A 158 -3.94 7.99 -3.74
N THR A 159 -3.19 7.95 -4.84
CA THR A 159 -3.57 7.26 -6.06
C THR A 159 -2.52 6.22 -6.41
N LEU A 160 -2.88 4.94 -6.29
CA LEU A 160 -2.06 3.85 -6.82
C LEU A 160 -2.06 3.93 -8.35
N PHE A 161 -0.88 3.97 -8.94
CA PHE A 161 -0.70 4.16 -10.37
C PHE A 161 0.31 3.15 -10.92
N ASN A 162 -0.04 2.54 -12.04
CA ASN A 162 0.87 1.73 -12.83
C ASN A 162 1.14 2.46 -14.15
N PRO A 163 2.36 3.01 -14.35
CA PRO A 163 2.78 3.58 -15.64
C PRO A 163 2.85 2.60 -16.83
N ARG A 164 2.60 1.30 -16.65
CA ARG A 164 2.64 0.29 -17.71
C ARG A 164 1.37 -0.55 -17.79
#